data_AF-N9DSN8-F1
#
_entry.id   AF-N9DSN8-F1
#
_cell.length_a   1.000
_cell.length_b   1.000
_cell.length_c   1.000
_cell.angle_alpha   90.00
_cell.angle_beta   90.00
_cell.angle_gamma   90.00
#
_symmetry.space_group_name_H-M   'P 1'
#
loop_
_entity.id
_entity.type
_entity.pdbx_description
1 polymer ?
#
loop_
_entity_poly.entity_id
_entity_poly.type
_entity_poly.pdbx_seq_one_letter_code
_entity_poly.pdbx_strand_id
1 'polypeptide(L)'
;MKLPKPIQRGSSWRITVTFDNKRYSATRDTAKECEQWASLKLLELKTGKADLEQGIKPAYPFRQLCNKYYEEHGRHMRSARTINFKIKNLDRIAPNLAEKSIYDFKPADIAEWRNNRKKEVKVATLRNEHAIYSAVFTYAMKELFLIESNVWHSVTMPNKEKSRDQRISPEQQETLLKVLQWDGTTTPVSSRQYVAWAFLFALETAMRQGEILSMRRADLRDGFIHLPMTKNGESRNVPLSKEAKRLLSLIPAENDKLLPIDKNIFCAMWMRVKKKAKLPEINFHDTRHEAITRMVKVRKLPVEVLAKITGHKTIGILINTYYNPDAQDLVEMFNDSES
;
A
#
# COMPACT_ATOMS: atom_id res chain seq x y z
N MET A 1 38.99 30.08 -9.13
CA MET A 1 39.52 30.77 -7.93
C MET A 1 40.98 30.40 -7.80
N LYS A 2 41.90 31.36 -7.80
CA LYS A 2 43.32 31.08 -7.52
C LYS A 2 43.48 30.82 -6.03
N LEU A 3 44.17 29.73 -5.67
CA LEU A 3 44.50 29.42 -4.28
C LEU A 3 45.49 30.47 -3.73
N PRO A 4 45.36 30.89 -2.47
CA PRO A 4 46.35 31.74 -1.82
C PRO A 4 47.68 31.00 -1.67
N LYS A 5 48.80 31.73 -1.71
CA LYS A 5 50.13 31.14 -1.56
C LYS A 5 50.44 30.82 -0.08
N PRO A 6 50.97 29.64 0.24
CA PRO A 6 51.52 29.34 1.56
C PRO A 6 52.67 30.30 1.93
N ILE A 7 52.76 30.65 3.21
CA ILE A 7 53.80 31.51 3.79
C ILE A 7 54.64 30.67 4.75
N GLN A 8 55.96 30.65 4.57
CA GLN A 8 56.88 29.95 5.46
C GLN A 8 57.03 30.68 6.80
N ARG A 9 56.96 29.95 7.92
CA ARG A 9 57.19 30.43 9.29
C ARG A 9 58.09 29.44 10.03
N GLY A 10 59.38 29.75 10.08
CA GLY A 10 60.39 28.86 10.65
C GLY A 10 60.50 27.55 9.86
N SER A 11 60.39 26.41 10.54
CA SER A 11 60.37 25.07 9.94
C SER A 11 59.02 24.64 9.37
N SER A 12 57.98 25.49 9.44
CA SER A 12 56.62 25.16 9.04
C SER A 12 56.07 26.12 7.98
N TRP A 13 54.99 25.72 7.31
CA TRP A 13 54.27 26.49 6.30
C TRP A 13 52.85 26.78 6.79
N ARG A 14 52.35 28.00 6.57
CA ARG A 14 50.97 28.40 6.91
C ARG A 14 50.23 28.92 5.69
N ILE A 15 48.99 28.52 5.51
CA ILE A 15 48.08 29.06 4.48
C ILE A 15 46.79 29.56 5.12
N THR A 16 46.23 30.62 4.55
CA THR A 16 44.96 31.22 5.00
C THR A 16 44.02 31.34 3.81
N VAL A 17 42.81 30.82 3.94
CA VAL A 17 41.72 30.92 2.96
C VAL A 17 40.56 31.71 3.55
N THR A 18 39.88 32.51 2.72
CA THR A 18 38.70 33.28 3.12
C THR A 18 37.51 32.82 2.28
N PHE A 19 36.39 32.50 2.94
CA PHE A 19 35.13 32.10 2.31
C PHE A 19 33.97 32.70 3.13
N ASP A 20 33.00 33.34 2.47
CA ASP A 20 31.86 34.03 3.10
C ASP A 20 32.24 34.90 4.32
N ASN A 21 33.21 35.81 4.14
CA ASN A 21 33.74 36.71 5.18
C ASN A 21 34.34 36.03 6.43
N LYS A 22 34.50 34.70 6.44
CA LYS A 22 35.21 33.95 7.50
C LYS A 22 36.58 33.50 7.01
N ARG A 23 37.59 33.61 7.89
CA ARG A 23 38.99 33.20 7.62
C ARG A 23 39.29 31.85 8.27
N TYR A 24 39.88 30.96 7.49
CA TYR A 24 40.35 29.64 7.94
C TYR A 24 41.85 29.55 7.66
N SER A 25 42.62 28.98 8.58
CA SER A 25 44.06 28.80 8.36
C SER A 25 44.55 27.47 8.90
N ALA A 26 45.58 26.91 8.27
CA ALA A 26 46.28 25.74 8.76
C ALA A 26 47.80 25.90 8.59
N THR A 27 48.52 25.24 9.49
CA THR A 27 49.99 25.11 9.45
C THR A 27 50.35 23.65 9.17
N ARG A 28 51.30 23.42 8.27
CA ARG A 28 51.78 22.10 7.82
C ARG A 28 53.29 22.12 7.62
N ASP A 29 53.89 20.96 7.43
CA ASP A 29 55.34 20.83 7.33
C ASP A 29 55.83 21.21 5.92
N THR A 30 54.98 21.11 4.90
CA THR A 30 55.32 21.48 3.52
C THR A 30 54.31 22.45 2.89
N ALA A 31 54.78 23.27 1.94
CA ALA A 31 53.93 24.17 1.16
C ALA A 31 52.82 23.41 0.40
N LYS A 32 53.13 22.23 -0.12
CA LYS A 32 52.20 21.38 -0.88
C LYS A 32 51.06 20.85 -0.01
N GLU A 33 51.33 20.48 1.23
CA GLU A 33 50.29 20.07 2.20
C GLU A 33 49.35 21.22 2.56
N CYS A 34 49.88 22.45 2.68
CA CYS A 34 49.06 23.64 2.85
C CYS A 34 48.12 23.85 1.65
N GLU A 35 48.62 23.75 0.43
CA GLU A 35 47.80 23.90 -0.79
C GLU A 35 46.72 22.82 -0.91
N GLN A 36 47.05 21.57 -0.58
CA GLN A 36 46.09 20.46 -0.52
C GLN A 36 45.01 20.71 0.53
N TRP A 37 45.40 21.12 1.74
CA TRP A 37 44.44 21.47 2.79
C TRP A 37 43.51 22.61 2.36
N ALA A 38 44.05 23.67 1.75
CA ALA A 38 43.26 24.81 1.28
C ALA A 38 42.26 24.41 0.19
N SER A 39 42.66 23.52 -0.72
CA SER A 39 41.80 22.99 -1.78
C SER A 39 40.65 22.15 -1.22
N LEU A 40 40.96 21.24 -0.30
CA LEU A 40 39.96 20.40 0.37
C LEU A 40 39.00 21.24 1.21
N LYS A 41 39.50 22.23 1.96
CA LYS A 41 38.66 23.07 2.82
C LYS A 41 37.72 23.97 2.01
N LEU A 42 38.18 24.53 0.88
CA LEU A 42 37.31 25.30 -0.02
C LEU A 42 36.25 24.43 -0.71
N LEU A 43 36.60 23.18 -1.06
CA LEU A 43 35.63 22.22 -1.60
C LEU A 43 34.57 21.86 -0.56
N GLU A 44 35.01 21.58 0.67
CA GLU A 44 34.14 21.29 1.82
C GLU A 44 33.17 22.45 2.11
N LEU A 45 33.68 23.68 2.20
CA LEU A 45 32.89 24.90 2.42
C LEU A 45 31.87 25.16 1.30
N LYS A 46 32.23 24.88 0.04
CA LYS A 46 31.29 24.99 -1.10
C LYS A 46 30.20 23.92 -1.11
N THR A 47 30.45 22.77 -0.49
CA THR A 47 29.49 21.63 -0.45
C THR A 47 28.58 21.64 0.77
N GLY A 48 28.68 22.63 1.67
CA GLY A 48 27.87 22.71 2.90
C GLY A 48 28.27 21.69 3.98
N LYS A 49 29.44 21.03 3.84
CA LYS A 49 29.93 20.03 4.80
C LYS A 49 30.44 20.62 6.12
N ALA A 50 30.81 21.89 6.14
CA ALA A 50 31.33 22.55 7.35
C ALA A 50 30.29 22.72 8.47
N ASP A 51 28.99 22.82 8.14
CA ASP A 51 27.91 22.93 9.14
C ASP A 51 27.58 21.58 9.79
N LEU A 52 27.83 20.47 9.09
CA LEU A 52 27.67 19.11 9.61
C LEU A 52 28.69 18.77 10.71
N GLU A 53 29.90 19.32 10.66
CA GLU A 53 30.95 19.11 11.67
C GLU A 53 30.76 19.95 12.95
N GLN A 54 30.03 21.08 12.87
CA GLN A 54 29.70 21.89 14.07
C GLN A 54 28.44 21.40 14.80
N GLY A 55 27.83 20.30 14.35
CA GLY A 55 26.63 19.71 14.95
C GLY A 55 25.34 20.48 14.67
N ILE A 56 25.39 21.57 13.89
CA ILE A 56 24.22 22.39 13.55
C ILE A 56 23.66 21.87 12.23
N LYS A 57 22.82 20.84 12.30
CA LYS A 57 22.07 20.38 11.12
C LYS A 57 21.01 21.45 10.78
N PRO A 58 21.01 22.03 9.57
CA PRO A 58 19.99 23.00 9.18
C PRO A 58 18.60 22.35 9.28
N ALA A 59 17.63 23.08 9.82
CA ALA A 59 16.29 22.52 10.03
C ALA A 59 15.75 21.94 8.72
N TYR A 60 15.37 20.65 8.74
CA TYR A 60 14.81 19.96 7.59
C TYR A 60 13.41 19.48 7.97
N PRO A 61 12.35 20.24 7.64
CA PRO A 61 10.99 19.94 8.09
C PRO A 61 10.49 18.59 7.60
N PHE A 62 9.71 17.90 8.43
CA PHE A 62 9.11 16.62 8.07
C PHE A 62 8.21 16.70 6.83
N ARG A 63 7.48 17.81 6.64
CA ARG A 63 6.69 18.07 5.42
C ARG A 63 7.56 18.03 4.18
N GLN A 64 8.73 18.68 4.22
CA GLN A 64 9.67 18.67 3.10
C GLN A 64 10.17 17.25 2.81
N LEU A 65 10.47 16.46 3.84
CA LEU A 65 10.86 15.07 3.67
C LEU A 65 9.75 14.23 3.03
N CYS A 66 8.51 14.38 3.51
CA CYS A 66 7.36 13.70 2.93
C CYS A 66 7.19 14.02 1.44
N ASN A 67 7.25 15.29 1.07
CA ASN A 67 7.11 15.71 -0.32
C ASN A 67 8.23 15.13 -1.20
N LYS A 68 9.48 15.19 -0.73
CA LYS A 68 10.64 14.61 -1.44
C LYS A 68 10.47 13.09 -1.62
N TYR A 69 10.07 12.38 -0.56
CA TYR A 69 9.78 10.94 -0.63
C TYR A 69 8.70 10.63 -1.68
N TYR A 70 7.63 11.41 -1.73
CA TYR A 70 6.57 11.19 -2.72
C TYR A 70 7.06 11.39 -4.15
N GLU A 71 7.77 12.49 -4.42
CA GLU A 71 8.25 12.81 -5.77
C GLU A 71 9.29 11.81 -6.28
N GLU A 72 10.19 11.34 -5.43
CA GLU A 72 11.29 10.48 -5.87
C GLU A 72 10.91 8.99 -5.82
N HIS A 73 10.06 8.58 -4.87
CA HIS A 73 9.74 7.17 -4.63
C HIS A 73 8.23 6.90 -4.64
N GLY A 74 7.47 7.60 -3.80
CA GLY A 74 6.07 7.30 -3.52
C GLY A 74 5.16 7.33 -4.76
N ARG A 75 5.40 8.21 -5.73
CA ARG A 75 4.60 8.34 -6.97
C ARG A 75 4.73 7.14 -7.91
N HIS A 76 5.84 6.41 -7.84
CA HIS A 76 6.10 5.22 -8.66
C HIS A 76 5.56 3.94 -8.00
N MET A 77 5.10 4.03 -6.74
CA MET A 77 4.49 2.90 -6.04
C MET A 77 3.03 2.70 -6.42
N ARG A 78 2.55 1.46 -6.32
CA ARG A 78 1.11 1.13 -6.50
C ARG A 78 0.21 1.87 -5.51
N SER A 79 0.73 2.22 -4.33
CA SER A 79 0.06 2.96 -3.28
C SER A 79 0.18 4.48 -3.44
N ALA A 80 0.70 5.00 -4.56
CA ALA A 80 0.93 6.43 -4.81
C ALA A 80 -0.25 7.31 -4.41
N ARG A 81 -1.47 6.96 -4.84
CA ARG A 81 -2.69 7.72 -4.49
C ARG A 81 -2.90 7.83 -2.97
N THR A 82 -2.70 6.73 -2.25
CA THR A 82 -2.86 6.71 -0.79
C THR A 82 -1.74 7.49 -0.11
N ILE A 83 -0.50 7.30 -0.52
CA ILE A 83 0.66 8.03 0.01
C ILE A 83 0.47 9.54 -0.17
N ASN A 84 0.16 9.98 -1.40
CA ASN A 84 -0.10 11.38 -1.72
C ASN A 84 -1.23 11.95 -0.85
N PHE A 85 -2.34 11.22 -0.73
CA PHE A 85 -3.47 11.66 0.09
C PHE A 85 -3.08 11.87 1.55
N LYS A 86 -2.24 10.99 2.13
CA LYS A 86 -1.79 11.13 3.51
C LYS A 86 -0.81 12.29 3.68
N ILE A 87 0.14 12.44 2.76
CA ILE A 87 1.12 13.54 2.78
C ILE A 87 0.44 14.90 2.61
N LYS A 88 -0.52 15.03 1.68
CA LYS A 88 -1.30 16.27 1.51
C LYS A 88 -2.14 16.64 2.73
N ASN A 89 -2.49 15.67 3.56
CA ASN A 89 -3.27 15.88 4.79
C ASN A 89 -2.38 15.84 6.05
N LEU A 90 -1.07 16.05 5.90
CA LEU A 90 -0.12 15.94 7.02
C LEU A 90 -0.49 16.89 8.16
N ASP A 91 -0.91 18.11 7.86
CA ASP A 91 -1.35 19.10 8.86
C ASP A 91 -2.49 18.61 9.75
N ARG A 92 -3.43 17.87 9.15
CA ARG A 92 -4.56 17.32 9.89
C ARG A 92 -4.18 16.04 10.64
N ILE A 93 -3.29 15.23 10.07
CA ILE A 93 -2.95 13.90 10.60
C ILE A 93 -1.88 13.99 11.68
N ALA A 94 -0.94 14.93 11.56
CA ALA A 94 0.22 15.09 12.44
C ALA A 94 0.63 16.58 12.55
N PRO A 95 -0.25 17.46 13.06
CA PRO A 95 -0.04 18.92 13.09
C PRO A 95 1.28 19.31 13.77
N ASN A 96 1.58 18.70 14.93
CA ASN A 96 2.78 19.01 15.71
C ASN A 96 4.08 18.44 15.11
N LEU A 97 3.97 17.58 14.08
CA LEU A 97 5.12 16.95 13.44
C LEU A 97 5.45 17.55 12.08
N ALA A 98 4.50 18.21 11.41
CA ALA A 98 4.64 18.63 10.02
C ALA A 98 5.85 19.57 9.80
N GLU A 99 5.98 20.60 10.65
CA GLU A 99 7.07 21.59 10.56
C GLU A 99 8.28 21.24 11.43
N LYS A 100 8.17 20.18 12.24
CA LYS A 100 9.28 19.74 13.09
C LYS A 100 10.44 19.26 12.20
N SER A 101 11.66 19.70 12.54
CA SER A 101 12.86 19.22 11.87
C SER A 101 13.02 17.72 12.11
N ILE A 102 13.34 16.95 11.08
CA ILE A 102 13.50 15.48 11.17
C ILE A 102 14.59 15.05 12.16
N TYR A 103 15.54 15.94 12.46
CA TYR A 103 16.62 15.70 13.42
C TYR A 103 16.17 15.75 14.89
N ASP A 104 15.04 16.42 15.17
CA ASP A 104 14.55 16.65 16.54
C ASP A 104 13.44 15.67 16.95
N PHE A 105 13.14 14.69 16.11
CA PHE A 105 12.12 13.69 16.38
C PHE A 105 12.54 12.74 17.50
N LYS A 106 11.66 12.59 18.50
CA LYS A 106 11.82 11.71 19.65
C LYS A 106 10.72 10.65 19.68
N PRO A 107 10.94 9.49 20.31
CA PRO A 107 9.89 8.47 20.45
C PRO A 107 8.61 9.00 21.13
N ALA A 108 8.76 9.97 22.05
CA ALA A 108 7.63 10.62 22.72
C ALA A 108 6.68 11.33 21.73
N ASP A 109 7.23 11.97 20.68
CA ASP A 109 6.42 12.67 19.66
C ASP A 109 5.54 11.68 18.88
N ILE A 110 6.11 10.52 18.53
CA ILE A 110 5.41 9.47 17.79
C ILE A 110 4.35 8.80 18.69
N ALA A 111 4.65 8.61 19.97
CA ALA A 111 3.71 8.07 20.95
C ALA A 111 2.52 9.03 21.17
N GLU A 112 2.77 10.34 21.26
CA GLU A 112 1.74 11.37 21.38
C GLU A 112 0.85 11.39 20.13
N TRP A 113 1.47 11.47 18.94
CA TRP A 113 0.75 11.38 17.66
C TRP A 113 -0.14 10.14 17.59
N ARG A 114 0.40 8.97 17.92
CA ARG A 114 -0.33 7.70 17.93
C ARG A 114 -1.53 7.74 18.88
N ASN A 115 -1.35 8.26 20.10
CA ASN A 115 -2.38 8.31 21.13
C ASN A 115 -3.52 9.25 20.74
N ASN A 116 -3.20 10.41 20.17
CA ASN A 116 -4.19 11.35 19.66
C ASN A 116 -4.93 10.75 18.46
N ARG A 117 -4.18 10.23 17.49
CA ARG A 117 -4.75 9.69 16.26
C ARG A 117 -5.63 8.45 16.49
N LYS A 118 -5.32 7.62 17.50
CA LYS A 118 -6.15 6.48 17.92
C LYS A 118 -7.57 6.89 18.34
N LYS A 119 -7.77 8.13 18.83
CA LYS A 119 -9.09 8.64 19.22
C LYS A 119 -9.98 8.99 18.02
N GLU A 120 -9.36 9.25 16.87
CA GLU A 120 -10.06 9.75 15.67
C GLU A 120 -10.29 8.67 14.61
N VAL A 121 -9.45 7.64 14.57
CA VAL A 121 -9.52 6.60 13.54
C VAL A 121 -9.34 5.19 14.08
N LYS A 122 -9.89 4.24 13.31
CA LYS A 122 -9.68 2.80 13.51
C LYS A 122 -8.20 2.45 13.48
N VAL A 123 -7.83 1.41 14.24
CA VAL A 123 -6.44 0.95 14.38
C VAL A 123 -5.79 0.63 13.03
N ALA A 124 -6.54 0.05 12.09
CA ALA A 124 -6.03 -0.25 10.75
C ALA A 124 -5.58 1.02 9.99
N THR A 125 -6.33 2.12 10.10
CA THR A 125 -5.96 3.41 9.47
C THR A 125 -4.73 4.00 10.13
N LEU A 126 -4.69 4.01 11.46
CA LEU A 126 -3.55 4.47 12.24
C LEU A 126 -2.26 3.72 11.86
N ARG A 127 -2.32 2.39 11.74
CA ARG A 127 -1.17 1.56 11.35
C ARG A 127 -0.71 1.83 9.91
N ASN A 128 -1.64 2.08 8.99
CA ASN A 128 -1.29 2.45 7.61
C ASN A 128 -0.59 3.81 7.55
N GLU A 129 -1.07 4.79 8.33
CA GLU A 129 -0.44 6.11 8.44
C GLU A 129 0.97 5.99 9.04
N HIS A 130 1.13 5.23 10.13
CA HIS A 130 2.44 4.92 10.73
C HIS A 130 3.40 4.26 9.74
N ALA A 131 2.93 3.25 8.98
CA ALA A 131 3.76 2.56 8.00
C ALA A 131 4.26 3.50 6.88
N ILE A 132 3.44 4.45 6.43
CA ILE A 132 3.84 5.46 5.45
C ILE A 132 4.93 6.36 6.02
N TYR A 133 4.72 6.92 7.21
CA TYR A 133 5.69 7.84 7.82
C TYR A 133 7.00 7.14 8.24
N SER A 134 6.91 5.89 8.69
CA SER A 134 8.07 5.05 8.92
C SER A 134 8.87 4.78 7.64
N ALA A 135 8.18 4.56 6.51
CA ALA A 135 8.85 4.41 5.21
C ALA A 135 9.56 5.71 4.78
N VAL A 136 8.94 6.87 5.03
CA VAL A 136 9.54 8.20 4.78
C VAL A 136 10.83 8.38 5.60
N PHE A 137 10.86 7.99 6.87
CA PHE A 137 12.08 8.04 7.69
C PHE A 137 13.11 6.98 7.27
N THR A 138 12.67 5.80 6.85
CA THR A 138 13.57 4.78 6.29
C THR A 138 14.25 5.28 5.02
N TYR A 139 13.54 6.01 4.17
CA TYR A 139 14.09 6.69 3.00
C TYR A 139 15.15 7.73 3.39
N ALA A 140 14.85 8.59 4.37
CA ALA A 140 15.81 9.58 4.88
C ALA A 140 17.09 8.94 5.44
N MET A 141 16.97 7.77 6.06
CA MET A 141 18.08 7.02 6.64
C MET A 141 18.93 6.30 5.60
N LYS A 142 18.29 5.55 4.69
CA LYS A 142 18.99 4.64 3.77
C LYS A 142 19.42 5.25 2.45
N GLU A 143 18.67 6.21 1.93
CA GLU A 143 18.90 6.77 0.59
C GLU A 143 19.46 8.19 0.68
N LEU A 144 18.96 9.00 1.62
CA LEU A 144 19.42 10.39 1.78
C LEU A 144 20.51 10.56 2.83
N PHE A 145 20.75 9.53 3.66
CA PHE A 145 21.73 9.54 4.75
C PHE A 145 21.63 10.75 5.69
N LEU A 146 20.43 11.31 5.88
CA LEU A 146 20.20 12.49 6.72
C LEU A 146 20.19 12.12 8.21
N ILE A 147 19.62 10.96 8.53
CA ILE A 147 19.44 10.46 9.89
C ILE A 147 20.07 9.08 10.05
N GLU A 148 20.56 8.79 11.25
CA GLU A 148 21.23 7.52 11.55
C GLU A 148 20.24 6.41 11.95
N SER A 149 19.07 6.79 12.44
CA SER A 149 18.05 5.86 12.90
C SER A 149 16.64 6.33 12.58
N ASN A 150 15.72 5.38 12.46
CA ASN A 150 14.30 5.65 12.25
C ASN A 150 13.53 5.58 13.57
N VAL A 151 13.18 6.74 14.13
CA VAL A 151 12.43 6.87 15.39
C VAL A 151 11.06 6.17 15.38
N TRP A 152 10.44 5.99 14.20
CA TRP A 152 9.11 5.40 14.08
C TRP A 152 9.10 3.91 14.41
N HIS A 153 10.27 3.25 14.35
CA HIS A 153 10.44 1.86 14.75
C HIS A 153 10.41 1.67 16.27
N SER A 154 10.70 2.72 17.05
CA SER A 154 10.80 2.64 18.51
C SER A 154 9.45 2.63 19.23
N VAL A 155 8.34 2.90 18.52
CA VAL A 155 7.01 2.97 19.12
C VAL A 155 6.15 1.79 18.71
N THR A 156 5.71 1.02 19.71
CA THR A 156 4.78 -0.10 19.52
C THR A 156 3.41 0.39 19.08
N MET A 157 2.90 -0.16 17.99
CA MET A 157 1.57 0.14 17.47
C MET A 157 0.52 -0.80 18.05
N PRO A 158 -0.74 -0.36 18.27
CA PRO A 158 -1.80 -1.23 18.76
C PRO A 158 -2.00 -2.43 17.84
N ASN A 159 -2.37 -3.57 18.44
CA ASN A 159 -2.63 -4.79 17.69
C ASN A 159 -3.76 -4.59 16.68
N LYS A 160 -3.60 -5.22 15.52
CA LYS A 160 -4.62 -5.18 14.48
C LYS A 160 -5.89 -5.86 14.99
N GLU A 161 -7.04 -5.26 14.72
CA GLU A 161 -8.34 -5.90 14.94
C GLU A 161 -8.44 -7.22 14.16
N LYS A 162 -9.28 -8.13 14.65
CA LYS A 162 -9.56 -9.38 13.95
C LYS A 162 -10.04 -9.09 12.53
N SER A 163 -9.62 -9.92 11.59
CA SER A 163 -10.14 -9.87 10.23
C SER A 163 -11.66 -10.09 10.27
N ARG A 164 -12.39 -9.40 9.40
CA ARG A 164 -13.81 -9.67 9.16
C ARG A 164 -13.98 -11.09 8.64
N ASP A 165 -14.99 -11.79 9.15
CA ASP A 165 -15.34 -13.17 8.84
C ASP A 165 -16.68 -13.34 8.10
N GLN A 166 -17.39 -12.24 7.83
CA GLN A 166 -18.69 -12.21 7.16
C GLN A 166 -18.78 -13.13 5.93
N ARG A 167 -19.78 -14.01 5.95
CA ARG A 167 -20.27 -14.83 4.82
C ARG A 167 -21.52 -14.21 4.18
N ILE A 168 -21.93 -14.73 3.02
CA ILE A 168 -23.14 -14.29 2.32
C ILE A 168 -24.08 -15.50 2.18
N SER A 169 -25.18 -15.49 2.93
CA SER A 169 -26.16 -16.58 2.88
C SER A 169 -26.92 -16.60 1.54
N PRO A 170 -27.53 -17.74 1.17
CA PRO A 170 -28.38 -17.83 -0.02
C PRO A 170 -29.52 -16.80 -0.03
N GLU A 171 -30.17 -16.56 1.11
CA GLU A 171 -31.27 -15.60 1.26
C GLU A 171 -30.78 -14.16 1.09
N GLN A 172 -29.59 -13.85 1.63
CA GLN A 172 -28.94 -12.55 1.44
C GLN A 172 -28.55 -12.34 -0.03
N GLN A 173 -28.02 -13.38 -0.69
CA GLN A 173 -27.70 -13.37 -2.11
C GLN A 173 -28.95 -13.07 -2.94
N GLU A 174 -30.06 -13.76 -2.69
CA GLU A 174 -31.34 -13.54 -3.38
C GLU A 174 -31.88 -12.11 -3.14
N THR A 175 -31.82 -11.63 -1.91
CA THR A 175 -32.26 -10.27 -1.54
C THR A 175 -31.46 -9.21 -2.29
N LEU A 176 -30.13 -9.37 -2.38
CA LEU A 176 -29.26 -8.45 -3.15
C LEU A 176 -29.60 -8.49 -4.64
N LEU A 177 -29.81 -9.67 -5.22
CA LEU A 177 -30.16 -9.83 -6.63
C LEU A 177 -31.51 -9.20 -6.97
N LYS A 178 -32.53 -9.36 -6.11
CA LYS A 178 -33.83 -8.70 -6.24
C LYS A 178 -33.69 -7.18 -6.32
N VAL A 179 -32.83 -6.59 -5.49
CA VAL A 179 -32.56 -5.14 -5.51
C VAL A 179 -31.79 -4.71 -6.76
N LEU A 180 -30.89 -5.56 -7.25
CA LEU A 180 -30.09 -5.33 -8.46
C LEU A 180 -30.91 -5.44 -9.76
N GLN A 181 -32.09 -6.09 -9.73
CA GLN A 181 -33.04 -6.14 -10.85
C GLN A 181 -32.39 -6.67 -12.15
N TRP A 182 -31.74 -7.83 -12.04
CA TRP A 182 -31.24 -8.57 -13.18
C TRP A 182 -31.76 -10.01 -13.11
N ASP A 183 -32.19 -10.55 -14.25
CA ASP A 183 -32.75 -11.90 -14.37
C ASP A 183 -31.70 -13.02 -14.37
N GLY A 184 -30.41 -12.67 -14.47
CA GLY A 184 -29.31 -13.64 -14.52
C GLY A 184 -29.16 -14.37 -15.85
N THR A 185 -30.00 -14.09 -16.85
CA THR A 185 -30.09 -14.83 -18.12
C THR A 185 -29.94 -13.94 -19.35
N THR A 186 -30.22 -12.64 -19.23
CA THR A 186 -30.07 -11.68 -20.33
C THR A 186 -28.74 -10.93 -20.25
N THR A 187 -28.32 -10.39 -21.39
CA THR A 187 -27.13 -9.54 -21.47
C THR A 187 -27.31 -8.30 -20.57
N PRO A 188 -26.37 -8.00 -19.65
CA PRO A 188 -26.44 -6.79 -18.84
C PRO A 188 -26.37 -5.51 -19.70
N VAL A 189 -27.38 -4.64 -19.59
CA VAL A 189 -27.45 -3.37 -20.34
C VAL A 189 -27.23 -2.13 -19.47
N SER A 190 -27.35 -2.26 -18.14
CA SER A 190 -27.19 -1.14 -17.21
C SER A 190 -26.08 -1.37 -16.20
N SER A 191 -25.50 -0.30 -15.66
CA SER A 191 -24.49 -0.36 -14.59
C SER A 191 -24.96 -1.19 -13.39
N ARG A 192 -26.27 -1.20 -13.10
CA ARG A 192 -26.84 -2.01 -12.02
C ARG A 192 -26.77 -3.51 -12.34
N GLN A 193 -27.13 -3.90 -13.56
CA GLN A 193 -27.06 -5.29 -14.00
C GLN A 193 -25.62 -5.78 -14.13
N TYR A 194 -24.69 -4.93 -14.59
CA TYR A 194 -23.25 -5.27 -14.56
C TYR A 194 -22.72 -5.51 -13.14
N VAL A 195 -23.22 -4.78 -12.13
CA VAL A 195 -22.89 -5.06 -10.72
C VAL A 195 -23.47 -6.39 -10.27
N ALA A 196 -24.68 -6.75 -10.73
CA ALA A 196 -25.30 -8.06 -10.45
C ALA A 196 -24.50 -9.21 -11.06
N TRP A 197 -24.13 -9.06 -12.33
CA TRP A 197 -23.25 -9.99 -13.02
C TRP A 197 -21.92 -10.15 -12.28
N ALA A 198 -21.28 -9.04 -11.91
CA ALA A 198 -20.00 -9.05 -11.20
C ALA A 198 -20.10 -9.74 -9.83
N PHE A 199 -21.23 -9.56 -9.14
CA PHE A 199 -21.50 -10.19 -7.85
C PHE A 199 -21.56 -11.72 -7.97
N LEU A 200 -22.34 -12.24 -8.91
CA LEU A 200 -22.40 -13.68 -9.18
C LEU A 200 -21.07 -14.22 -9.68
N PHE A 201 -20.40 -13.49 -10.57
CA PHE A 201 -19.10 -13.90 -11.08
C PHE A 201 -18.02 -13.96 -9.99
N ALA A 202 -18.06 -13.04 -9.02
CA ALA A 202 -17.16 -13.05 -7.87
C ALA A 202 -17.39 -14.27 -6.97
N LEU A 203 -18.65 -14.68 -6.79
CA LEU A 203 -19.02 -15.89 -6.01
C LEU A 203 -18.50 -17.17 -6.67
N GLU A 204 -18.39 -17.22 -8.00
CA GLU A 204 -17.89 -18.38 -8.73
C GLU A 204 -16.37 -18.47 -8.82
N THR A 205 -15.68 -17.33 -8.80
CA THR A 205 -14.25 -17.24 -9.14
C THR A 205 -13.35 -16.82 -7.97
N ALA A 206 -13.94 -16.34 -6.87
CA ALA A 206 -13.24 -15.71 -5.75
C ALA A 206 -12.34 -14.52 -6.16
N MET A 207 -12.51 -13.95 -7.35
CA MET A 207 -11.67 -12.85 -7.85
C MET A 207 -11.89 -11.56 -7.07
N ARG A 208 -10.85 -10.71 -6.99
CA ARG A 208 -10.98 -9.39 -6.35
C ARG A 208 -11.79 -8.47 -7.26
N GLN A 209 -12.57 -7.56 -6.67
CA GLN A 209 -13.35 -6.55 -7.43
C GLN A 209 -12.50 -5.83 -8.50
N GLY A 210 -11.30 -5.40 -8.14
CA GLY A 210 -10.41 -4.70 -9.08
C GLY A 210 -9.97 -5.59 -10.25
N GLU A 211 -9.78 -6.89 -10.01
CA GLU A 211 -9.42 -7.85 -11.06
C GLU A 211 -10.60 -8.05 -12.01
N ILE A 212 -11.80 -8.25 -11.48
CA ILE A 212 -13.04 -8.39 -12.26
C ILE A 212 -13.29 -7.15 -13.13
N LEU A 213 -13.15 -5.96 -12.55
CA LEU A 213 -13.38 -4.69 -13.26
C LEU A 213 -12.32 -4.38 -14.32
N SER A 214 -11.16 -5.02 -14.27
CA SER A 214 -10.07 -4.80 -15.24
C SER A 214 -9.95 -5.91 -16.28
N MET A 215 -10.76 -6.97 -16.20
CA MET A 215 -10.67 -8.10 -17.13
C MET A 215 -10.93 -7.67 -18.57
N ARG A 216 -10.10 -8.19 -19.46
CA ARG A 216 -10.25 -8.05 -20.90
C ARG A 216 -10.56 -9.39 -21.56
N ARG A 217 -11.10 -9.35 -22.76
CA ARG A 217 -11.36 -10.56 -23.57
C ARG A 217 -10.08 -11.33 -23.82
N ALA A 218 -8.99 -10.61 -24.07
CA ALA A 218 -7.66 -11.18 -24.27
C ALA A 218 -7.09 -11.90 -23.04
N ASP A 219 -7.73 -11.81 -21.87
CA ASP A 219 -7.36 -12.57 -20.66
C ASP A 219 -8.07 -13.93 -20.59
N LEU A 220 -9.14 -14.12 -21.35
CA LEU A 220 -9.90 -15.38 -21.38
C LEU A 220 -9.13 -16.45 -22.17
N ARG A 221 -9.03 -17.64 -21.59
CA ARG A 221 -8.46 -18.83 -22.20
C ARG A 221 -9.46 -19.97 -22.11
N ASP A 222 -9.17 -21.09 -22.77
CA ASP A 222 -10.02 -22.25 -22.64
C ASP A 222 -9.99 -22.77 -21.18
N GLY A 223 -11.13 -22.69 -20.51
CA GLY A 223 -11.30 -23.17 -19.14
C GLY A 223 -10.82 -22.24 -18.01
N PHE A 224 -10.14 -21.13 -18.28
CA PHE A 224 -9.63 -20.23 -17.22
C PHE A 224 -9.47 -18.77 -17.66
N ILE A 225 -9.33 -17.86 -16.69
CA ILE A 225 -8.92 -16.47 -16.89
C ILE A 225 -7.47 -16.31 -16.47
N HIS A 226 -6.64 -15.76 -17.35
CA HIS A 226 -5.29 -15.36 -17.01
C HIS A 226 -5.29 -13.94 -16.43
N LEU A 227 -4.86 -13.78 -15.17
CA LEU A 227 -4.67 -12.47 -14.57
C LEU A 227 -3.20 -12.10 -14.65
N PRO A 228 -2.77 -11.21 -15.57
CA PRO A 228 -1.36 -10.93 -15.79
C PRO A 228 -0.73 -10.16 -14.63
N MET A 229 -1.53 -9.33 -13.94
CA MET A 229 -1.05 -8.59 -12.79
C MET A 229 -2.13 -8.50 -11.71
N THR A 230 -1.83 -9.05 -10.53
CA THR A 230 -2.72 -9.01 -9.37
C THR A 230 -2.25 -7.98 -8.35
N LYS A 231 -3.08 -7.71 -7.32
CA LYS A 231 -2.73 -6.78 -6.21
C LYS A 231 -1.34 -7.04 -5.62
N ASN A 232 -0.89 -8.30 -5.58
CA ASN A 232 0.38 -8.74 -5.01
C ASN A 232 1.52 -8.89 -6.05
N GLY A 233 1.27 -8.52 -7.31
CA GLY A 233 2.29 -8.44 -8.35
C GLY A 233 2.60 -9.73 -9.10
N GLU A 234 1.92 -10.82 -8.77
CA GLU A 234 2.07 -12.09 -9.48
C GLU A 234 0.89 -12.35 -10.41
N SER A 235 1.18 -12.99 -11.53
CA SER A 235 0.16 -13.52 -12.43
C SER A 235 -0.45 -14.80 -11.85
N ARG A 236 -1.73 -15.05 -12.11
CA ARG A 236 -2.35 -16.35 -11.78
C ARG A 236 -3.46 -16.71 -12.75
N ASN A 237 -3.76 -17.99 -12.85
CA ASN A 237 -4.88 -18.51 -13.63
C ASN A 237 -6.04 -18.84 -12.69
N VAL A 238 -7.24 -18.35 -13.03
CA VAL A 238 -8.47 -18.60 -12.29
C VAL A 238 -9.35 -19.54 -13.12
N PRO A 239 -9.55 -20.80 -12.68
CA PRO A 239 -10.39 -21.74 -13.42
C PRO A 239 -11.84 -21.29 -13.44
N LEU A 240 -12.51 -21.51 -14.56
CA LEU A 240 -13.90 -21.13 -14.80
C LEU A 240 -14.83 -22.32 -14.55
N SER A 241 -15.80 -22.13 -13.65
CA SER A 241 -16.90 -23.07 -13.46
C SER A 241 -17.86 -23.07 -14.64
N LYS A 242 -18.77 -24.06 -14.69
CA LYS A 242 -19.87 -24.08 -15.67
C LYS A 242 -20.69 -22.78 -15.59
N GLU A 243 -20.99 -22.33 -14.39
CA GLU A 243 -21.73 -21.09 -14.17
C GLU A 243 -20.93 -19.85 -14.54
N ALA A 244 -19.64 -19.79 -14.22
CA ALA A 244 -18.77 -18.69 -14.65
C ALA A 244 -18.68 -18.58 -16.18
N LYS A 245 -18.59 -19.72 -16.88
CA LYS A 245 -18.63 -19.77 -18.36
C LYS A 245 -19.97 -19.27 -18.90
N ARG A 246 -21.09 -19.70 -18.30
CA ARG A 246 -22.45 -19.23 -18.65
C ARG A 246 -22.59 -17.72 -18.45
N LEU A 247 -22.09 -17.17 -17.36
CA LEU A 247 -22.09 -15.72 -17.13
C LEU A 247 -21.27 -15.00 -18.19
N LEU A 248 -20.09 -15.50 -18.53
CA LEU A 248 -19.24 -14.90 -19.57
C LEU A 248 -19.89 -14.91 -20.96
N SER A 249 -20.69 -15.92 -21.30
CA SER A 249 -21.41 -15.96 -22.58
C SER A 249 -22.52 -14.91 -22.70
N LEU A 250 -22.94 -14.29 -21.60
CA LEU A 250 -23.91 -13.18 -21.60
C LEU A 250 -23.26 -11.82 -21.90
N ILE A 251 -21.93 -11.75 -21.96
CA ILE A 251 -21.22 -10.50 -22.26
C ILE A 251 -20.98 -10.41 -23.77
N PRO A 252 -21.40 -9.33 -24.45
CA PRO A 252 -21.25 -9.17 -25.91
C PRO A 252 -19.82 -9.40 -26.38
N ALA A 253 -19.65 -10.09 -27.51
CA ALA A 253 -18.33 -10.52 -28.01
C ALA A 253 -17.46 -9.33 -28.44
N GLU A 254 -18.09 -8.25 -28.86
CA GLU A 254 -17.47 -7.03 -29.38
C GLU A 254 -16.77 -6.22 -28.28
N ASN A 255 -17.12 -6.46 -27.01
CA ASN A 255 -16.54 -5.77 -25.87
C ASN A 255 -15.19 -6.41 -25.48
N ASP A 256 -14.09 -5.66 -25.68
CA ASP A 256 -12.79 -6.03 -25.12
C ASP A 256 -12.83 -6.01 -23.58
N LYS A 257 -13.28 -4.89 -22.98
CA LYS A 257 -13.48 -4.84 -21.53
C LYS A 257 -14.77 -5.57 -21.15
N LEU A 258 -14.65 -6.63 -20.35
CA LEU A 258 -15.80 -7.47 -19.98
C LEU A 258 -16.84 -6.74 -19.12
N LEU A 259 -16.39 -5.76 -18.33
CA LEU A 259 -17.26 -4.91 -17.51
C LEU A 259 -17.01 -3.43 -17.82
N PRO A 260 -17.81 -2.80 -18.70
CA PRO A 260 -17.70 -1.38 -19.05
C PRO A 260 -18.27 -0.46 -17.96
N ILE A 261 -17.93 -0.70 -16.69
CA ILE A 261 -18.33 0.13 -15.54
C ILE A 261 -17.10 0.75 -14.86
N ASP A 262 -17.20 2.02 -14.48
CA ASP A 262 -16.20 2.70 -13.67
C ASP A 262 -16.22 2.17 -12.22
N LYS A 263 -15.05 2.11 -11.59
CA LYS A 263 -14.89 1.61 -10.23
C LYS A 263 -15.67 2.44 -9.20
N ASN A 264 -15.71 3.77 -9.35
CA ASN A 264 -16.44 4.61 -8.40
C ASN A 264 -17.95 4.43 -8.56
N ILE A 265 -18.44 4.31 -9.80
CA ILE A 265 -19.84 3.99 -10.09
C ILE A 265 -20.20 2.63 -9.49
N PHE A 266 -19.36 1.61 -9.68
CA PHE A 266 -19.54 0.30 -9.09
C PHE A 266 -19.67 0.37 -7.55
N CYS A 267 -18.69 1.02 -6.89
CA CYS A 267 -18.70 1.15 -5.44
C CYS A 267 -19.92 1.92 -4.92
N ALA A 268 -20.29 3.02 -5.60
CA ALA A 268 -21.48 3.79 -5.26
C ALA A 268 -22.76 2.97 -5.42
N MET A 269 -22.86 2.17 -6.50
CA MET A 269 -23.99 1.29 -6.73
C MET A 269 -24.07 0.21 -5.65
N TRP A 270 -22.96 -0.46 -5.32
CA TRP A 270 -22.95 -1.48 -4.28
C TRP A 270 -23.40 -0.93 -2.92
N MET A 271 -22.94 0.29 -2.55
CA MET A 271 -23.39 0.97 -1.33
C MET A 271 -24.90 1.23 -1.32
N ARG A 272 -25.48 1.66 -2.45
CA ARG A 272 -26.93 1.89 -2.57
C ARG A 272 -27.71 0.58 -2.49
N VAL A 273 -27.23 -0.47 -3.17
CA VAL A 273 -27.85 -1.80 -3.20
C VAL A 273 -27.92 -2.39 -1.79
N LYS A 274 -26.80 -2.45 -1.07
CA LYS A 274 -26.80 -3.02 0.28
C LYS A 274 -27.64 -2.22 1.28
N LYS A 275 -27.71 -0.89 1.13
CA LYS A 275 -28.60 -0.03 1.92
C LYS A 275 -30.07 -0.35 1.63
N LYS A 276 -30.45 -0.46 0.35
CA LYS A 276 -31.82 -0.79 -0.07
C LYS A 276 -32.22 -2.22 0.31
N ALA A 277 -31.27 -3.15 0.27
CA ALA A 277 -31.44 -4.54 0.72
C ALA A 277 -31.48 -4.69 2.25
N LYS A 278 -31.22 -3.61 3.02
CA LYS A 278 -31.09 -3.63 4.48
C LYS A 278 -29.99 -4.59 4.98
N LEU A 279 -28.91 -4.71 4.23
CA LEU A 279 -27.73 -5.53 4.52
C LEU A 279 -26.45 -4.65 4.58
N PRO A 280 -26.40 -3.61 5.42
CA PRO A 280 -25.31 -2.63 5.44
C PRO A 280 -23.94 -3.26 5.76
N GLU A 281 -23.93 -4.40 6.44
CA GLU A 281 -22.76 -5.17 6.79
C GLU A 281 -22.06 -5.70 5.54
N ILE A 282 -22.78 -6.20 4.52
CA ILE A 282 -22.18 -6.92 3.39
C ILE A 282 -21.35 -5.99 2.51
N ASN A 283 -20.06 -6.28 2.40
CA ASN A 283 -19.15 -5.65 1.46
C ASN A 283 -18.99 -6.54 0.23
N PHE A 284 -18.67 -5.93 -0.92
CA PHE A 284 -18.47 -6.72 -2.14
C PHE A 284 -17.33 -7.73 -1.97
N HIS A 285 -16.31 -7.41 -1.17
CA HIS A 285 -15.19 -8.32 -0.90
C HIS A 285 -15.61 -9.58 -0.11
N ASP A 286 -16.76 -9.58 0.57
CA ASP A 286 -17.28 -10.75 1.28
C ASP A 286 -17.67 -11.87 0.29
N THR A 287 -17.92 -11.55 -0.98
CA THR A 287 -18.07 -12.55 -2.06
C THR A 287 -16.87 -13.49 -2.17
N ARG A 288 -15.67 -12.99 -1.88
CA ARG A 288 -14.45 -13.80 -1.90
C ARG A 288 -14.38 -14.76 -0.73
N HIS A 289 -14.84 -14.36 0.46
CA HIS A 289 -14.94 -15.25 1.62
C HIS A 289 -15.96 -16.37 1.35
N GLU A 290 -17.10 -15.98 0.80
CA GLU A 290 -18.15 -16.91 0.39
C GLU A 290 -17.66 -17.89 -0.68
N ALA A 291 -17.09 -17.39 -1.77
CA ALA A 291 -16.57 -18.20 -2.87
C ALA A 291 -15.51 -19.21 -2.40
N ILE A 292 -14.57 -18.76 -1.56
CA ILE A 292 -13.51 -19.62 -1.01
C ILE A 292 -14.10 -20.73 -0.17
N THR A 293 -15.07 -20.42 0.69
CA THR A 293 -15.69 -21.44 1.54
C THR A 293 -16.54 -22.42 0.72
N ARG A 294 -17.29 -21.94 -0.30
CA ARG A 294 -17.99 -22.83 -1.25
C ARG A 294 -17.04 -23.73 -2.03
N MET A 295 -15.87 -23.22 -2.45
CA MET A 295 -14.87 -24.03 -3.14
C MET A 295 -14.34 -25.17 -2.27
N VAL A 296 -14.15 -24.94 -0.97
CA VAL A 296 -13.78 -26.01 -0.03
C VAL A 296 -14.95 -26.96 0.19
N LYS A 297 -16.12 -26.44 0.55
CA LYS A 297 -17.29 -27.26 0.91
C LYS A 297 -17.81 -28.11 -0.25
N VAL A 298 -18.02 -27.50 -1.41
CA VAL A 298 -18.72 -28.12 -2.55
C VAL A 298 -17.75 -28.81 -3.49
N ARG A 299 -16.59 -28.21 -3.76
CA ARG A 299 -15.61 -28.77 -4.71
C ARG A 299 -14.51 -29.59 -4.06
N LYS A 300 -14.47 -29.63 -2.72
CA LYS A 300 -13.48 -30.37 -1.92
C LYS A 300 -12.05 -30.07 -2.37
N LEU A 301 -11.78 -28.81 -2.74
CA LEU A 301 -10.46 -28.43 -3.24
C LEU A 301 -9.44 -28.43 -2.10
N PRO A 302 -8.28 -29.08 -2.26
CA PRO A 302 -7.21 -29.02 -1.28
C PRO A 302 -6.65 -27.59 -1.19
N VAL A 303 -6.11 -27.26 -0.02
CA VAL A 303 -5.75 -25.88 0.34
C VAL A 303 -4.67 -25.28 -0.57
N GLU A 304 -3.78 -26.11 -1.12
CA GLU A 304 -2.70 -25.71 -2.03
C GLU A 304 -3.27 -25.24 -3.38
N VAL A 305 -4.24 -26.00 -3.90
CA VAL A 305 -4.96 -25.66 -5.14
C VAL A 305 -5.76 -24.37 -4.93
N LEU A 306 -6.46 -24.28 -3.80
CA LEU A 306 -7.22 -23.09 -3.44
C LEU A 306 -6.32 -21.86 -3.30
N ALA A 307 -5.14 -21.99 -2.69
CA ALA A 307 -4.15 -20.92 -2.56
C ALA A 307 -3.65 -20.44 -3.93
N LYS A 308 -3.39 -21.35 -4.88
CA LYS A 308 -3.00 -21.01 -6.25
C LYS A 308 -4.11 -20.28 -7.01
N ILE A 309 -5.35 -20.79 -6.95
CA ILE A 309 -6.53 -20.17 -7.59
C ILE A 309 -6.77 -18.75 -7.04
N THR A 310 -6.73 -18.62 -5.72
CA THR A 310 -7.06 -17.36 -5.05
C THR A 310 -5.89 -16.38 -5.02
N GLY A 311 -4.66 -16.84 -5.24
CA GLY A 311 -3.44 -16.01 -5.25
C GLY A 311 -3.02 -15.58 -3.84
N HIS A 312 -3.06 -16.49 -2.88
CA HIS A 312 -2.51 -16.29 -1.54
C HIS A 312 -1.11 -16.90 -1.45
N LYS A 313 -0.10 -16.07 -1.18
CA LYS A 313 1.29 -16.52 -1.00
C LYS A 313 1.49 -17.31 0.28
N THR A 314 0.79 -16.89 1.34
CA THR A 314 0.86 -17.53 2.66
C THR A 314 -0.48 -18.19 2.93
N ILE A 315 -0.48 -19.51 3.06
CA ILE A 315 -1.67 -20.32 3.32
C ILE A 315 -2.39 -19.86 4.59
N GLY A 316 -1.64 -19.46 5.63
CA GLY A 316 -2.24 -18.92 6.85
C GLY A 316 -3.15 -17.71 6.64
N ILE A 317 -2.94 -16.89 5.60
CA ILE A 317 -3.87 -15.79 5.27
C ILE A 317 -5.18 -16.34 4.69
N LEU A 318 -5.10 -17.37 3.84
CA LEU A 318 -6.28 -18.02 3.29
C LEU A 318 -7.13 -18.64 4.41
N ILE A 319 -6.50 -19.42 5.28
CA ILE A 319 -7.18 -20.13 6.38
C ILE A 319 -7.71 -19.16 7.44
N ASN A 320 -6.87 -18.26 7.96
CA ASN A 320 -7.23 -17.43 9.13
C ASN A 320 -8.01 -16.16 8.79
N THR A 321 -8.43 -15.97 7.54
CA THR A 321 -9.16 -14.76 7.14
C THR A 321 -10.26 -15.05 6.13
N TYR A 322 -10.02 -15.91 5.14
CA TYR A 322 -10.94 -16.08 4.02
C TYR A 322 -11.78 -17.35 4.09
N TYR A 323 -11.22 -18.44 4.61
CA TYR A 323 -11.95 -19.66 4.84
C TYR A 323 -12.70 -19.55 6.18
N ASN A 324 -14.01 -19.33 6.10
CA ASN A 324 -14.85 -19.08 7.26
C ASN A 324 -16.04 -20.07 7.26
N PRO A 325 -15.78 -21.38 7.44
CA PRO A 325 -16.86 -22.37 7.58
C PRO A 325 -17.65 -22.09 8.85
N ASP A 326 -18.96 -22.28 8.81
CA ASP A 326 -19.76 -22.33 10.03
C ASP A 326 -19.70 -23.72 10.68
N ALA A 327 -20.30 -23.87 11.86
CA ALA A 327 -20.28 -25.15 12.58
C ALA A 327 -20.96 -26.26 11.77
N GLN A 328 -21.99 -25.93 11.00
CA GLN A 328 -22.73 -26.89 10.19
C GLN A 328 -21.91 -27.33 8.98
N ASP A 329 -21.20 -26.40 8.32
CA ASP A 329 -20.21 -26.68 7.27
C ASP A 329 -19.17 -27.71 7.77
N LEU A 330 -18.68 -27.54 9.00
CA LEU A 330 -17.70 -28.44 9.59
C LEU A 330 -18.27 -29.83 9.89
N VAL A 331 -19.49 -29.91 10.43
CA VAL A 331 -20.18 -31.17 10.70
C VAL A 331 -20.41 -31.95 9.40
N GLU A 332 -20.93 -31.29 8.37
CA GLU A 332 -21.16 -31.91 7.06
C GLU A 332 -19.85 -32.41 6.45
N MET A 333 -18.79 -31.59 6.45
CA MET A 333 -17.50 -32.00 5.90
C MET A 333 -16.83 -33.13 6.68
N PHE A 334 -17.02 -33.19 8.00
CA PHE A 334 -16.49 -34.26 8.84
C PHE A 334 -17.22 -35.58 8.54
N ASN A 335 -18.55 -35.55 8.49
CA ASN A 335 -19.36 -36.75 8.26
C ASN A 335 -19.29 -37.26 6.81
N ASP A 336 -19.15 -36.37 5.81
CA ASP A 336 -18.94 -36.73 4.40
C ASP A 336 -17.69 -37.61 4.19
N SER A 337 -16.73 -37.60 5.11
CA SER A 337 -15.51 -38.41 5.01
C SER A 337 -15.66 -39.85 5.49
N GLU A 338 -16.81 -40.19 6.09
CA GLU A 338 -17.15 -41.54 6.57
C GLU A 338 -18.01 -42.35 5.58
N SER A 339 -18.50 -41.71 4.51
CA SER A 339 -19.28 -42.32 3.41
C SER A 339 -18.45 -42.50 2.15
#